data_AF-A0A1M3TXJ4-F1
#
_entry.id   AF-A0A1M3TXJ4-F1
#
_cell.length_a   1.000
_cell.length_b   1.000
_cell.length_c   1.000
_cell.angle_alpha   90.00
_cell.angle_beta   90.00
_cell.angle_gamma   90.00
#
_symmetry.space_group_name_H-M   'P 1'
#
loop_
_entity.id
_entity.type
_entity.pdbx_description
1 polymer ?
#
loop_
_entity_poly.entity_id
_entity_poly.type
_entity_poly.pdbx_seq_one_letter_code
_entity_poly.pdbx_strand_id
1 'polypeptide(L)'
;MVEPWATEYCTAIAEQRYGDAIYARYNIFGDIKDGMLTLWDCTDEGPYRERNITVYEQIMEDARGYYDGYQVLYQEALDFYSSNSPNDSRRDIIEALNNVMYNGSGF
;
A
#
# COMPACT_ATOMS: atom_id res chain seq x y z
N MET A 1 -2.48 5.94 20.32
CA MET A 1 -1.03 5.66 20.22
C MET A 1 -0.83 4.82 18.98
N VAL A 2 0.20 5.14 18.21
CA VAL A 2 0.51 4.59 16.87
C VAL A 2 1.38 3.33 16.96
N GLU A 3 1.84 2.99 18.16
CA GLU A 3 2.55 1.74 18.41
C GLU A 3 1.64 0.52 18.17
N PRO A 4 2.16 -0.55 17.56
CA PRO A 4 3.58 -0.79 17.24
C PRO A 4 4.03 -0.23 15.86
N TRP A 5 3.13 0.32 15.06
CA TRP A 5 3.36 0.57 13.63
C TRP A 5 4.44 1.61 13.31
N ALA A 6 4.62 2.64 14.14
CA ALA A 6 5.71 3.60 13.95
C ALA A 6 7.10 2.93 14.13
N THR A 7 7.24 2.13 15.18
CA THR A 7 8.47 1.37 15.44
C THR A 7 8.71 0.33 14.35
N GLU A 8 7.67 -0.38 13.92
CA GLU A 8 7.75 -1.36 12.84
C GLU A 8 8.15 -0.70 11.52
N TYR A 9 7.58 0.46 11.17
CA TYR A 9 7.94 1.21 9.98
C TYR A 9 9.43 1.55 9.95
N CYS A 10 9.94 2.19 11.02
CA CYS A 10 11.34 2.59 11.11
C CYS A 10 12.28 1.38 11.04
N THR A 11 11.93 0.29 11.74
CA THR A 11 12.73 -0.95 11.73
C THR A 11 12.74 -1.60 10.36
N ALA A 12 11.58 -1.70 9.72
CA ALA A 12 11.44 -2.29 8.39
C ALA A 12 12.22 -1.50 7.33
N ILE A 13 12.20 -0.16 7.38
CA ILE A 13 13.03 0.69 6.51
C ILE A 13 14.53 0.43 6.74
N ALA A 14 14.97 0.39 8.01
CA ALA A 14 16.38 0.16 8.33
C ALA A 14 16.89 -1.22 7.87
N GLU A 15 16.00 -2.22 7.86
CA GLU A 15 16.28 -3.60 7.46
C GLU A 15 15.96 -3.89 5.98
N GLN A 16 15.62 -2.85 5.20
CA GLN A 16 15.22 -2.97 3.79
C GLN A 16 14.04 -3.94 3.55
N ARG A 17 13.14 -4.08 4.53
CA ARG A 17 11.89 -4.83 4.41
C ARG A 17 10.79 -3.87 3.94
N TYR A 18 10.83 -3.49 2.67
CA TYR A 18 9.99 -2.41 2.16
C TYR A 18 8.51 -2.75 2.12
N GLY A 19 8.14 -4.01 1.90
CA GLY A 19 6.75 -4.47 2.00
C GLY A 19 6.21 -4.29 3.42
N ASP A 20 6.98 -4.71 4.42
CA ASP A 20 6.66 -4.49 5.83
C ASP A 20 6.54 -3.00 6.17
N ALA A 21 7.45 -2.16 5.65
CA ALA A 21 7.40 -0.72 5.85
C ALA A 21 6.15 -0.09 5.21
N ILE A 22 5.79 -0.47 3.98
CA ILE A 22 4.57 0.01 3.32
C ILE A 22 3.36 -0.40 4.17
N TYR A 23 3.26 -1.66 4.58
CA TYR A 23 2.16 -2.14 5.40
C TYR A 23 2.04 -1.36 6.73
N ALA A 24 3.15 -1.19 7.44
CA ALA A 24 3.19 -0.44 8.69
C ALA A 24 2.75 1.02 8.49
N ARG A 25 3.16 1.67 7.38
CA ARG A 25 2.77 3.05 7.06
C ARG A 25 1.26 3.22 6.97
N TYR A 26 0.54 2.29 6.36
CA TYR A 26 -0.93 2.38 6.28
C TYR A 26 -1.58 2.21 7.65
N ASN A 27 -1.00 1.38 8.52
CA ASN A 27 -1.51 1.15 9.88
C ASN A 27 -1.19 2.30 10.88
N ILE A 28 -0.22 3.15 10.58
CA ILE A 28 0.23 4.24 11.48
C ILE A 28 -0.90 5.20 11.88
N PHE A 29 -1.84 5.48 10.99
CA PHE A 29 -2.90 6.47 11.28
C PHE A 29 -4.01 5.91 12.18
N GLY A 30 -4.03 4.59 12.43
CA GLY A 30 -4.98 3.95 13.36
C GLY A 30 -6.42 3.86 12.84
N ASP A 31 -6.66 4.22 11.58
CA ASP A 31 -7.96 4.07 10.91
C ASP A 31 -8.27 2.59 10.59
N ILE A 32 -7.26 1.73 10.64
CA ILE A 32 -7.38 0.29 10.44
C ILE A 32 -7.76 -0.38 11.76
N LYS A 33 -8.91 -1.06 11.77
CA LYS A 33 -9.41 -1.87 12.89
C LYS A 33 -9.54 -3.31 12.44
N ASP A 34 -8.96 -4.24 13.20
CA ASP A 34 -8.95 -5.67 12.88
C ASP A 34 -8.46 -5.98 11.44
N GLY A 35 -7.50 -5.19 10.95
CA GLY A 35 -6.94 -5.31 9.60
C GLY A 35 -7.80 -4.73 8.47
N MET A 36 -8.92 -4.07 8.80
CA MET A 36 -9.85 -3.46 7.86
C MET A 36 -9.88 -1.94 7.99
N LEU A 37 -9.99 -1.27 6.85
CA LEU A 37 -10.26 0.15 6.70
C LEU A 37 -11.70 0.34 6.22
N THR A 38 -12.44 1.21 6.91
CA THR A 38 -13.78 1.60 6.51
C THR A 38 -13.72 2.86 5.65
N LEU A 39 -14.06 2.73 4.39
CA LEU A 39 -14.19 3.82 3.42
C LEU A 39 -15.66 4.19 3.19
N TRP A 40 -15.87 5.40 2.66
CA TRP A 40 -17.17 5.92 2.30
C TRP A 40 -17.18 6.28 0.82
N ASP A 41 -17.89 5.49 0.02
CA ASP A 41 -18.05 5.75 -1.39
C ASP A 41 -19.29 6.61 -1.61
N CYS A 42 -19.20 7.67 -2.42
CA CYS A 42 -20.39 8.35 -2.92
C CYS A 42 -20.96 7.58 -4.10
N THR A 43 -22.25 7.26 -4.07
CA THR A 43 -22.92 6.79 -5.28
C THR A 43 -23.48 7.97 -6.06
N ASP A 44 -23.61 7.84 -7.38
CA ASP A 44 -24.20 8.86 -8.25
C ASP A 44 -25.64 9.23 -7.85
N GLU A 45 -26.27 8.39 -7.02
CA GLU A 45 -27.62 8.56 -6.50
C GLU A 45 -27.68 9.40 -5.20
N GLY A 46 -26.53 9.81 -4.65
CA GLY A 46 -26.42 10.66 -3.45
C GLY A 46 -26.22 9.97 -2.09
N PRO A 47 -26.53 8.67 -1.83
CA PRO A 47 -26.17 8.05 -0.57
C PRO A 47 -24.70 7.67 -0.50
N TYR A 48 -24.11 7.84 0.69
CA TYR A 48 -22.81 7.25 1.00
C TYR A 48 -22.98 5.77 1.31
N ARG A 49 -22.12 4.94 0.71
CA ARG A 49 -22.03 3.51 1.04
C ARG A 49 -20.76 3.25 1.82
N GLU A 50 -20.91 2.57 2.94
CA GLU A 50 -19.78 2.03 3.69
C GLU A 50 -19.15 0.87 2.90
N ARG A 51 -17.83 0.92 2.72
CA ARG A 51 -17.03 -0.14 2.12
C ARG A 51 -15.89 -0.50 3.04
N ASN A 52 -15.85 -1.75 3.49
CA ASN A 52 -14.75 -2.28 4.30
C ASN A 52 -13.76 -2.97 3.38
N ILE A 53 -12.49 -2.55 3.43
CA ILE A 53 -11.41 -3.15 2.68
C ILE A 53 -10.23 -3.48 3.58
N THR A 54 -9.42 -4.43 3.15
CA THR A 54 -8.16 -4.73 3.78
C THR A 54 -7.12 -3.64 3.51
N VAL A 55 -6.10 -3.58 4.36
CA VAL A 55 -4.91 -2.72 4.13
C VAL A 55 -4.28 -3.00 2.77
N TYR A 56 -4.22 -4.26 2.37
CA TYR A 56 -3.64 -4.67 1.09
C TYR A 56 -4.44 -4.10 -0.09
N GLU A 57 -5.77 -4.17 -0.04
CA GLU A 57 -6.64 -3.59 -1.07
C GLU A 57 -6.45 -2.08 -1.18
N GLN A 58 -6.38 -1.36 -0.05
CA GLN A 58 -6.10 0.09 -0.05
C GLN A 58 -4.76 0.40 -0.72
N ILE A 59 -3.69 -0.35 -0.39
CA ILE A 59 -2.37 -0.16 -1.00
C ILE A 59 -2.46 -0.33 -2.52
N MET A 60 -3.21 -1.32 -3.01
CA MET A 60 -3.35 -1.58 -4.44
C MET A 60 -4.21 -0.54 -5.17
N GLU A 61 -5.24 0.01 -4.53
CA GLU A 61 -6.04 1.12 -5.08
C GLU A 61 -5.17 2.37 -5.25
N ASP A 62 -4.43 2.75 -4.21
CA ASP A 62 -3.52 3.90 -4.27
C ASP A 62 -2.39 3.66 -5.28
N ALA A 63 -1.85 2.44 -5.37
CA ALA A 63 -0.80 2.09 -6.34
C ALA A 63 -1.26 2.31 -7.79
N ARG A 64 -2.50 1.91 -8.13
CA ARG A 64 -3.08 2.17 -9.46
C ARG A 64 -3.20 3.66 -9.72
N GLY A 65 -3.72 4.43 -8.76
CA GLY A 65 -3.84 5.88 -8.88
C GLY A 65 -2.48 6.57 -9.07
N TYR A 66 -1.44 6.16 -8.33
CA TYR A 66 -0.09 6.67 -8.51
C TYR A 66 0.53 6.26 -9.85
N TYR A 67 0.30 5.04 -10.30
CA TYR A 67 0.74 4.61 -11.62
C TYR A 67 0.09 5.47 -12.72
N ASP A 68 -1.23 5.66 -12.69
CA ASP A 68 -1.94 6.42 -13.73
C ASP A 68 -1.54 7.91 -13.74
N GLY A 69 -1.34 8.51 -12.56
CA GLY A 69 -1.02 9.94 -12.43
C GLY A 69 0.47 10.29 -12.49
N TYR A 70 1.35 9.37 -12.10
CA TYR A 70 2.75 9.65 -11.76
C TYR A 70 3.72 8.53 -12.16
N GLN A 71 3.60 8.00 -13.37
CA GLN A 71 4.38 6.84 -13.86
C GLN A 71 5.89 6.89 -13.57
N VAL A 72 6.55 8.05 -13.76
CA VAL A 72 8.00 8.19 -13.51
C VAL A 72 8.33 7.99 -12.03
N LEU A 73 7.60 8.64 -11.12
CA LEU A 73 7.80 8.47 -9.68
C LEU A 73 7.43 7.05 -9.22
N TYR A 74 6.42 6.46 -9.85
CA TYR A 74 6.05 5.07 -9.60
C TYR A 74 7.19 4.11 -9.96
N GLN A 75 7.81 4.30 -11.14
CA GLN A 75 8.98 3.52 -11.54
C GLN A 75 10.16 3.72 -10.59
N GLU A 76 10.47 4.96 -10.20
CA GLU A 76 11.55 5.25 -9.25
C GLU A 76 11.33 4.55 -7.91
N ALA A 77 10.08 4.48 -7.43
CA ALA A 77 9.73 3.75 -6.23
C ALA A 77 9.97 2.23 -6.39
N LEU A 78 9.57 1.63 -7.52
CA LEU A 78 9.85 0.22 -7.80
C LEU A 78 11.35 -0.08 -7.88
N ASP A 79 12.12 0.80 -8.51
CA ASP A 79 13.57 0.68 -8.60
C ASP A 79 14.22 0.73 -7.20
N PHE A 80 13.73 1.62 -6.33
CA PHE A 80 14.16 1.66 -4.93
C PHE A 80 13.82 0.35 -4.19
N TYR A 81 12.60 -0.16 -4.37
CA TYR A 81 12.15 -1.42 -3.76
C TYR A 81 12.85 -2.66 -4.33
N SER A 82 13.54 -2.57 -5.47
CA SER A 82 14.27 -3.72 -6.06
C SER A 82 15.35 -4.29 -5.14
N SER A 83 15.84 -3.49 -4.18
CA SER A 83 16.81 -3.89 -3.15
C SER A 83 16.18 -4.58 -1.94
N ASN A 84 14.93 -5.05 -2.05
CA ASN A 84 14.18 -5.61 -0.93
C ASN A 84 14.88 -6.80 -0.26
N SER A 85 14.86 -6.80 1.07
CA SER A 85 15.42 -7.87 1.89
C SER A 85 14.66 -9.19 1.70
N PRO A 86 15.36 -10.34 1.62
CA PRO A 86 14.70 -11.65 1.59
C PRO A 86 13.96 -11.97 2.89
N ASN A 87 14.24 -11.25 3.98
CA ASN A 87 13.57 -11.39 5.27
C ASN A 87 12.29 -10.57 5.39
N ASP A 88 11.91 -9.84 4.33
CA ASP A 88 10.63 -9.13 4.29
C ASP A 88 9.47 -10.13 4.31
N SER A 89 8.56 -9.95 5.28
CA SER A 89 7.41 -10.83 5.46
C SER A 89 6.26 -10.52 4.52
N ARG A 90 6.31 -9.37 3.84
CA ARG A 90 5.28 -8.81 2.95
C ARG A 90 5.79 -8.57 1.53
N ARG A 91 6.60 -9.51 1.03
CA ARG A 91 7.08 -9.49 -0.37
C ARG A 91 5.95 -9.53 -1.40
N ASP A 92 4.80 -10.08 -1.03
CA ASP A 92 3.57 -10.07 -1.83
C ASP A 92 3.15 -8.65 -2.21
N ILE A 93 3.33 -7.66 -1.33
CA ILE A 93 3.06 -6.25 -1.64
C ILE A 93 4.00 -5.76 -2.75
N ILE A 94 5.31 -6.03 -2.63
CA ILE A 94 6.30 -5.59 -3.62
C ILE A 94 6.04 -6.25 -4.98
N GLU A 95 5.75 -7.55 -5.00
CA GLU A 95 5.40 -8.29 -6.22
C GLU A 95 4.13 -7.71 -6.88
N ALA A 96 3.11 -7.37 -6.08
CA ALA A 96 1.88 -6.80 -6.59
C ALA A 96 2.06 -5.39 -7.17
N LEU A 97 2.89 -4.54 -6.54
CA LEU A 97 3.22 -3.20 -7.06
C LEU A 97 3.92 -3.28 -8.42
N ASN A 98 4.83 -4.25 -8.61
CA ASN A 98 5.44 -4.53 -9.90
C ASN A 98 4.37 -4.96 -10.94
N ASN A 99 3.43 -5.82 -10.54
CA ASN A 99 2.37 -6.29 -11.43
C ASN A 99 1.41 -5.17 -11.88
N VAL A 100 1.15 -4.15 -11.05
CA VAL A 100 0.37 -2.97 -11.46
C VAL A 100 1.02 -2.28 -12.65
N MET A 101 2.34 -2.11 -12.64
CA MET A 101 3.06 -1.52 -13.77
C MET A 101 3.00 -2.37 -15.05
N TYR A 102 3.15 -3.69 -14.92
CA TYR A 102 3.12 -4.59 -16.07
C TYR A 102 1.72 -4.72 -16.69
N ASN A 103 0.69 -4.81 -15.85
CA ASN A 103 -0.71 -4.97 -16.31
C ASN A 103 -1.41 -3.64 -16.64
N GLY A 104 -0.89 -2.50 -16.18
CA GLY A 104 -1.37 -1.16 -16.53
C GLY A 104 -1.13 -0.76 -17.99
N SER A 105 -0.45 -1.61 -18.77
CA SER A 105 -0.27 -1.46 -20.22
C SER A 105 -1.47 -1.93 -21.06
N GLY A 106 -2.53 -2.43 -20.42
CA GLY A 106 -3.77 -2.87 -21.07
C GLY A 106 -4.97 -1.98 -20.75
N PHE A 107 -5.07 -0.85 -21.46
CA PHE A 107 -6.33 -0.13 -21.69
C PHE A 107 -6.46 0.18 -23.18
#